data_AF-A0A7X9GNP4-F1
#
_entry.id   AF-A0A7X9GNP4-F1
#
_cell.length_a   1.000
_cell.length_b   1.000
_cell.length_c   1.000
_cell.angle_alpha   90.00
_cell.angle_beta   90.00
_cell.angle_gamma   90.00
#
_symmetry.space_group_name_H-M   'P 1'
#
loop_
_entity.id
_entity.type
_entity.pdbx_description
1 polymer ?
#
loop_
_entity_poly.entity_id
_entity_poly.type
_entity_poly.pdbx_seq_one_letter_code
_entity_poly.pdbx_strand_id
1 'polypeptide(L)'
;MAIDSIGALNLGNLNPSLNATAKPTLEEKGANTQGGAKKVGEDFGAFLKDALQKVDAIQKEAEVASVGLATGQIQDLHTAVIAMEKASIALSLTVEVRNKVIDAYHEMMRMQV
;
A
#
# COMPACT_ATOMS: atom_id res chain seq x y z
N MET A 1 68.43 -17.86 41.60
CA MET A 1 67.78 -18.48 42.77
C MET A 1 66.72 -17.52 43.25
N ALA A 2 65.45 -17.93 43.11
CA ALA A 2 64.23 -17.55 43.84
C ALA A 2 64.11 -16.07 44.31
N ILE A 3 63.07 -15.30 44.02
CA ILE A 3 61.62 -15.55 44.07
C ILE A 3 60.95 -14.31 43.45
N ASP A 4 60.12 -14.46 42.41
CA ASP A 4 58.65 -14.55 42.45
C ASP A 4 57.93 -13.21 42.55
N SER A 5 57.09 -12.98 41.53
CA SER A 5 55.86 -12.19 41.42
C SER A 5 55.70 -10.86 42.18
N ILE A 6 55.19 -9.86 41.45
CA ILE A 6 53.90 -9.16 41.70
C ILE A 6 53.96 -7.76 41.06
N GLY A 7 52.94 -7.40 40.28
CA GLY A 7 52.44 -6.03 40.32
C GLY A 7 52.63 -5.13 39.09
N ALA A 8 52.12 -5.54 37.93
CA ALA A 8 51.55 -4.58 36.99
C ALA A 8 50.27 -5.18 36.39
N LEU A 9 49.27 -5.35 37.25
CA LEU A 9 47.91 -5.67 36.85
C LEU A 9 47.36 -4.51 36.01
N ASN A 10 47.13 -4.79 34.73
CA ASN A 10 45.93 -4.45 33.98
C ASN A 10 44.93 -3.56 34.76
N LEU A 11 44.83 -2.26 34.42
CA LEU A 11 43.74 -1.37 34.85
C LEU A 11 42.40 -1.69 34.15
N GLY A 12 42.13 -2.98 33.95
CA GLY A 12 40.85 -3.46 33.52
C GLY A 12 39.84 -3.31 34.65
N ASN A 13 38.82 -2.49 34.39
CA ASN A 13 37.46 -2.78 34.82
C ASN A 13 37.18 -2.70 36.33
N LEU A 14 37.10 -1.47 36.86
CA LEU A 14 36.28 -1.20 38.04
C LEU A 14 34.84 -0.98 37.57
N ASN A 15 34.11 -2.07 37.36
CA ASN A 15 32.66 -2.05 37.31
C ASN A 15 32.14 -2.24 38.75
N PRO A 16 31.56 -1.23 39.40
CA PRO A 16 30.78 -1.46 40.61
C PRO A 16 29.41 -2.01 40.19
N SER A 17 29.33 -3.33 40.08
CA SER A 17 28.09 -4.08 39.96
C SER A 17 27.25 -3.93 41.23
N LEU A 18 26.45 -2.87 41.37
CA LEU A 18 25.31 -2.82 42.29
C LEU A 18 24.21 -1.90 41.75
N ASN A 19 23.52 -2.35 40.70
CA ASN A 19 22.10 -2.05 40.54
C ASN A 19 21.37 -3.30 40.06
N ALA A 20 20.99 -4.13 41.02
CA ALA A 20 19.95 -5.11 40.84
C ALA A 20 18.73 -4.65 41.63
N THR A 21 17.80 -3.91 41.01
CA THR A 21 16.38 -4.00 41.35
C THR A 21 15.49 -3.67 40.15
N ALA A 22 15.14 -4.73 39.43
CA ALA A 22 13.85 -5.00 38.78
C ALA A 22 12.97 -3.83 38.28
N LYS A 23 12.77 -3.78 36.96
CA LYS A 23 11.43 -3.79 36.34
C LYS A 23 11.50 -4.19 34.86
N PRO A 24 10.77 -5.22 34.41
CA PRO A 24 10.69 -5.58 33.00
C PRO A 24 9.75 -4.58 32.35
N THR A 25 10.26 -3.76 31.43
CA THR A 25 9.40 -2.93 30.58
C THR A 25 9.75 -3.24 29.14
N LEU A 26 9.05 -4.27 28.67
CA LEU A 26 8.44 -4.40 27.35
C LEU A 26 9.20 -3.73 26.20
N GLU A 27 9.68 -4.57 25.30
CA GLU A 27 9.86 -4.26 23.89
C GLU A 27 8.59 -3.58 23.33
N GLU A 28 8.55 -2.26 23.35
CA GLU A 28 7.73 -1.49 22.43
C GLU A 28 8.66 -0.97 21.35
N LYS A 29 8.94 -1.84 20.37
CA LYS A 29 9.18 -1.41 19.00
C LYS A 29 7.94 -0.61 18.60
N GLY A 30 7.97 0.69 18.89
CA GLY A 30 6.95 1.65 18.51
C GLY A 30 6.66 1.45 17.04
N ALA A 31 5.55 0.77 16.76
CA ALA A 31 5.04 0.61 15.43
C ALA A 31 4.73 2.02 14.97
N ASN A 32 5.57 2.51 14.06
CA ASN A 32 5.32 3.70 13.27
C ASN A 32 4.00 3.48 12.49
N THR A 33 2.87 3.75 13.15
CA THR A 33 1.52 3.67 12.60
C THR A 33 1.29 4.71 11.50
N GLN A 34 2.19 5.69 11.35
CA GLN A 34 2.16 6.69 10.27
C GLN A 34 2.68 6.12 8.94
N GLY A 35 3.56 5.12 8.97
CA GLY A 35 4.09 4.47 7.75
C GLY A 35 3.10 3.52 7.07
N GLY A 36 2.24 2.86 7.84
CA GLY A 36 1.24 1.93 7.33
C GLY A 36 0.13 2.62 6.53
N ALA A 37 -0.43 3.71 7.06
CA ALA A 37 -1.47 4.49 6.38
C ALA A 37 -0.97 5.14 5.08
N LYS A 38 0.29 5.63 5.06
CA LYS A 38 0.90 6.22 3.87
C LYS A 38 1.18 5.18 2.77
N LYS A 39 1.68 3.99 3.14
CA LYS A 39 1.87 2.86 2.21
C LYS A 39 0.54 2.40 1.59
N VAL A 40 -0.51 2.27 2.41
CA VAL A 40 -1.85 1.89 1.91
C VAL A 40 -2.40 2.94 0.93
N GLY A 41 -2.15 4.22 1.16
CA GLY A 41 -2.50 5.29 0.22
C GLY A 41 -1.74 5.23 -1.11
N GLU A 42 -0.43 4.95 -1.09
CA GLU A 42 0.38 4.75 -2.31
C GLU A 42 -0.04 3.50 -3.09
N ASP A 43 -0.26 2.38 -2.41
CA ASP A 43 -0.72 1.12 -3.02
C ASP A 43 -2.13 1.28 -3.64
N PHE A 44 -3.02 2.02 -2.97
CA PHE A 44 -4.34 2.34 -3.53
C PHE A 44 -4.22 3.26 -4.76
N GLY A 45 -3.38 4.29 -4.71
CA GLY A 45 -3.14 5.18 -5.84
C GLY A 45 -2.64 4.42 -7.07
N ALA A 46 -1.77 3.43 -6.87
CA ALA A 46 -1.32 2.52 -7.91
C ALA A 46 -2.46 1.64 -8.46
N PHE A 47 -3.28 1.05 -7.58
CA PHE A 47 -4.44 0.25 -7.99
C PHE A 47 -5.48 1.07 -8.78
N LEU A 48 -5.80 2.28 -8.31
CA LEU A 48 -6.74 3.17 -8.99
C LEU A 48 -6.21 3.57 -10.37
N LYS A 49 -4.90 3.82 -10.48
CA LYS A 49 -4.26 4.11 -11.77
C LYS A 49 -4.40 2.94 -12.74
N ASP A 50 -4.17 1.71 -12.28
CA ASP A 50 -4.33 0.50 -13.10
C ASP A 50 -5.81 0.28 -13.50
N ALA A 51 -6.75 0.51 -12.58
CA ALA A 51 -8.18 0.43 -12.86
C ALA A 51 -8.62 1.47 -13.92
N LEU A 52 -8.13 2.71 -13.82
CA LEU A 52 -8.39 3.75 -14.81
C LEU A 52 -7.80 3.40 -16.18
N GLN A 53 -6.60 2.82 -16.23
CA GLN A 53 -6.00 2.33 -17.47
C GLN A 53 -6.82 1.20 -18.10
N LYS A 54 -7.41 0.30 -17.28
CA LYS A 54 -8.33 -0.74 -17.78
C LYS A 54 -9.61 -0.15 -18.35
N VAL A 55 -10.19 0.86 -17.72
CA VAL A 55 -11.38 1.56 -18.24
C VAL A 55 -11.08 2.26 -19.57
N ASP A 56 -9.91 2.89 -19.69
CA ASP A 56 -9.45 3.50 -20.94
C ASP A 56 -9.32 2.46 -22.07
N ALA A 57 -8.74 1.29 -21.77
CA ALA A 57 -8.65 0.19 -22.72
C ALA A 57 -10.03 -0.31 -23.18
N ILE A 58 -10.98 -0.46 -22.25
CA ILE A 58 -12.36 -0.90 -22.56
C ILE A 58 -13.08 0.16 -23.40
N GLN A 59 -12.91 1.45 -23.11
CA GLN A 59 -13.48 2.54 -23.92
C GLN A 59 -12.93 2.50 -25.35
N LYS A 60 -11.62 2.32 -25.50
CA LYS A 60 -10.97 2.27 -26.80
C LYS A 60 -11.40 1.04 -27.62
N GLU A 61 -11.61 -0.10 -26.95
CA GLU A 61 -12.18 -1.29 -27.58
C GLU A 61 -13.61 -1.05 -28.08
N ALA A 62 -14.44 -0.38 -27.27
CA ALA A 62 -15.79 0.02 -27.67
C ALA A 62 -15.80 1.02 -28.84
N GLU A 63 -14.83 1.94 -28.90
CA GLU A 63 -14.69 2.89 -30.00
C GLU A 63 -14.26 2.19 -31.29
N VAL A 64 -13.30 1.25 -31.23
CA VAL A 64 -12.89 0.43 -32.39
C VAL A 64 -14.06 -0.42 -32.90
N ALA A 65 -14.82 -1.05 -32.00
CA ALA A 65 -16.00 -1.82 -32.37
C ALA A 65 -17.09 -0.94 -33.01
N SER A 66 -17.31 0.26 -32.48
CA SER A 66 -18.25 1.26 -33.03
C SER A 66 -17.85 1.73 -34.42
N VAL A 67 -16.56 2.02 -34.64
CA VAL A 67 -16.02 2.44 -35.94
C VAL A 67 -16.07 1.30 -36.95
N GLY A 68 -15.73 0.08 -36.54
CA GLY A 68 -15.81 -1.11 -37.40
C GLY A 68 -17.25 -1.46 -37.83
N LEU A 69 -18.24 -1.18 -36.98
CA LEU A 69 -19.65 -1.26 -37.37
C LEU A 69 -20.06 -0.18 -38.37
N ALA A 70 -19.70 1.08 -38.11
CA ALA A 70 -20.05 2.20 -38.98
C ALA A 70 -19.43 2.10 -40.39
N THR A 71 -18.26 1.48 -40.49
CA THR A 71 -17.53 1.23 -41.75
C THR A 71 -17.96 -0.07 -42.45
N GLY A 72 -18.84 -0.88 -41.84
CA GLY A 72 -19.32 -2.14 -42.39
C GLY A 72 -18.30 -3.29 -42.34
N GLN A 73 -17.14 -3.09 -41.71
CA GLN A 73 -16.07 -4.09 -41.55
C GLN A 73 -16.38 -5.11 -40.44
N ILE A 74 -17.32 -4.80 -39.54
CA ILE A 74 -17.81 -5.67 -38.48
C ILE A 74 -19.30 -5.92 -38.71
N GLN A 75 -19.68 -7.16 -39.02
CA GLN A 75 -21.08 -7.59 -39.16
C GLN A 75 -21.79 -7.80 -37.81
N ASP A 76 -21.06 -7.68 -36.71
CA ASP A 76 -21.49 -8.09 -35.38
C ASP A 76 -21.88 -6.88 -34.53
N LEU A 77 -23.07 -6.33 -34.79
CA LEU A 77 -23.68 -5.24 -34.01
C LEU A 77 -23.72 -5.59 -32.51
N HIS A 78 -23.89 -6.87 -32.19
CA HIS A 78 -23.91 -7.38 -30.83
C HIS A 78 -22.59 -7.14 -30.10
N THR A 79 -21.44 -7.28 -30.76
CA THR A 79 -20.13 -7.09 -30.12
C THR A 79 -19.93 -5.65 -29.66
N ALA A 80 -20.32 -4.64 -30.47
CA ALA A 80 -20.16 -3.26 -30.04
C ALA A 80 -21.16 -2.86 -28.95
N VAL A 81 -22.41 -3.33 -29.03
CA VAL A 81 -23.38 -3.10 -27.95
C VAL A 81 -22.90 -3.72 -26.64
N ILE A 82 -22.33 -4.93 -26.68
CA ILE A 82 -21.72 -5.57 -25.50
C ILE A 82 -20.51 -4.77 -25.00
N ALA A 83 -19.65 -4.28 -25.90
CA ALA A 83 -18.48 -3.49 -25.51
C ALA A 83 -18.90 -2.16 -24.85
N MET A 84 -19.91 -1.48 -25.39
CA MET A 84 -20.49 -0.26 -24.80
C MET A 84 -21.09 -0.53 -23.41
N GLU A 85 -21.85 -1.61 -23.25
CA GLU A 85 -22.45 -1.99 -21.96
C GLU A 85 -21.37 -2.28 -20.91
N LYS A 86 -20.33 -3.04 -21.29
CA LYS A 86 -19.17 -3.31 -20.44
C LYS A 86 -18.46 -2.02 -20.02
N ALA A 87 -18.26 -1.09 -20.96
CA ALA A 87 -17.63 0.20 -20.67
C ALA A 87 -18.46 1.02 -19.66
N SER A 88 -19.78 1.07 -19.84
CA SER A 88 -20.70 1.78 -18.94
C SER A 88 -20.68 1.22 -17.51
N ILE A 89 -20.76 -0.11 -17.38
CA ILE A 89 -20.70 -0.80 -16.07
C ILE A 89 -19.35 -0.59 -15.42
N ALA A 90 -18.25 -0.74 -16.17
CA ALA A 90 -16.89 -0.57 -15.64
C ALA A 90 -16.63 0.86 -15.15
N LEU A 91 -17.13 1.87 -15.89
CA LEU A 91 -17.03 3.27 -15.49
C LEU A 91 -17.82 3.54 -14.20
N SER A 92 -19.07 3.07 -14.13
CA SER A 92 -19.93 3.23 -12.95
C SER A 92 -19.30 2.60 -11.71
N LEU A 93 -18.79 1.38 -11.84
CA LEU A 93 -18.06 0.69 -10.77
C LEU A 93 -16.83 1.48 -10.32
N THR A 94 -16.08 2.06 -11.26
CA THR A 94 -14.89 2.86 -10.96
C THR A 94 -15.23 4.10 -10.13
N VAL A 95 -16.35 4.77 -10.44
CA VAL A 95 -16.84 5.91 -9.67
C VAL A 95 -17.22 5.49 -8.25
N GLU A 96 -17.94 4.38 -8.09
CA GLU A 96 -18.31 3.84 -6.78
C GLU A 96 -17.09 3.48 -5.92
N VAL A 97 -16.10 2.80 -6.51
CA VAL A 97 -14.85 2.47 -5.83
C VAL A 97 -14.09 3.74 -5.42
N ARG A 98 -14.02 4.73 -6.31
CA ARG A 98 -13.38 6.03 -6.02
C ARG A 98 -14.06 6.74 -4.85
N ASN A 99 -15.39 6.75 -4.79
CA ASN A 99 -16.14 7.34 -3.70
C ASN A 99 -15.91 6.59 -2.38
N LYS A 100 -16.04 5.26 -2.40
CA LYS A 100 -15.86 4.41 -1.20
C LYS A 100 -14.48 4.55 -0.57
N VAL A 101 -13.45 4.75 -1.40
CA VAL A 101 -12.08 4.89 -0.91
C VAL A 101 -11.82 6.28 -0.32
N ILE A 102 -12.41 7.34 -0.90
CA ILE A 102 -12.39 8.67 -0.28
C ILE A 102 -13.07 8.63 1.10
N ASP A 103 -14.20 7.94 1.20
CA ASP A 103 -14.90 7.75 2.47
C ASP A 103 -14.06 6.97 3.49
N ALA A 104 -13.40 5.88 3.06
CA ALA A 104 -12.52 5.10 3.92
C ALA A 104 -11.30 5.90 4.40
N TYR A 105 -10.72 6.75 3.54
CA TYR A 105 -9.64 7.67 3.92
C TYR A 105 -10.12 8.68 4.97
N HIS A 106 -11.30 9.27 4.78
CA HIS A 106 -11.88 10.20 5.75
C HIS A 106 -12.21 9.52 7.09
N GLU A 107 -12.69 8.29 7.08
CA GLU A 107 -13.02 7.53 8.29
C GLU A 107 -11.77 7.19 9.11
N MET A 108 -10.70 6.73 8.46
CA MET A 108 -9.40 6.47 9.11
C MET A 108 -8.84 7.72 9.81
N MET A 109 -9.02 8.91 9.22
CA MET A 109 -8.59 10.18 9.81
C MET A 109 -9.44 10.57 11.05
N ARG A 110 -10.74 10.24 11.05
CA ARG A 110 -11.62 10.49 12.21
C ARG A 110 -11.37 9.53 13.39
N MET A 111 -10.82 8.35 13.14
CA MET A 111 -10.42 7.42 14.20
C MET A 111 -9.14 7.84 14.96
N GLN A 112 -8.32 8.74 14.40
CA GLN A 112 -7.01 9.10 14.95
C GLN A 112 -7.00 10.41 15.77
N VAL A 113 -8.15 11.07 15.96
CA VAL A 113 -8.28 12.24 16.85
C VAL A 113 -8.69 11.86 18.27
#